data_AF-A0A6L6BPQ7-F1
#
_entry.id   AF-A0A6L6BPQ7-F1
#
_cell.length_a   1.000
_cell.length_b   1.000
_cell.length_c   1.000
_cell.angle_alpha   90.00
_cell.angle_beta   90.00
_cell.angle_gamma   90.00
#
_symmetry.space_group_name_H-M   'P 1'
#
loop_
_entity.id
_entity.type
_entity.pdbx_description
1 polymer ?
#
loop_
_entity_poly.entity_id
_entity_poly.type
_entity_poly.pdbx_seq_one_letter_code
_entity_poly.pdbx_strand_id
1 'polypeptide(L)'
;MLTAVVIRSGEALRVHFVTSESDSGEHEMNPADCAFEPETYPPEGEAFSVEFCGTGPSPIIPEMKELAWGAGSFIVFALLMRFFLFPRLKKGMDSRYTSIREGHENADATRSSARSEVAQYEAALVAAKAEASKVIDAARATLEGERQTAITAANARIATEREAAMSAADAARTAGRSQVESAVVDVVNSAVEVATGKRPDGSAVSRAVAEAMSAGVR
;
A
#
# COMPACT_ATOMS: atom_id res chain seq x y z
N MET A 1 67.76 7.91 -81.59
CA MET A 1 68.70 7.11 -80.78
C MET A 1 68.18 5.68 -80.77
N LEU A 2 68.98 4.65 -81.10
CA LEU A 2 68.49 3.26 -81.07
C LEU A 2 68.48 2.75 -79.63
N THR A 3 67.30 2.42 -79.12
CA THR A 3 67.15 1.78 -77.81
C THR A 3 66.89 0.29 -78.04
N ALA A 4 67.83 -0.56 -77.62
CA ALA A 4 67.68 -2.01 -77.71
C ALA A 4 66.93 -2.54 -76.49
N VAL A 5 65.79 -3.18 -76.70
CA VAL A 5 65.07 -3.90 -75.63
C VAL A 5 65.45 -5.37 -75.73
N VAL A 6 66.14 -5.85 -74.69
CA VAL A 6 66.61 -7.23 -74.61
C VAL A 6 65.66 -8.00 -73.70
N ILE A 7 65.03 -9.04 -74.23
CA ILE A 7 64.14 -9.91 -73.46
C ILE A 7 64.79 -11.29 -73.36
N ARG A 8 65.08 -11.73 -72.12
CA ARG A 8 65.61 -13.07 -71.85
C ARG A 8 64.45 -14.00 -71.53
N SER A 9 64.24 -15.01 -72.38
CA SER A 9 63.24 -16.05 -72.15
C SER A 9 63.92 -17.41 -72.23
N GLY A 10 64.29 -17.97 -71.07
CA GLY A 10 65.04 -19.22 -70.98
C GLY A 10 66.50 -19.10 -71.42
N GLU A 11 66.99 -20.07 -72.19
CA GLU A 11 68.41 -20.20 -72.58
C GLU A 11 68.81 -19.40 -73.83
N ALA A 12 67.84 -18.77 -74.53
CA ALA A 12 68.09 -17.93 -75.70
C ALA A 12 67.84 -16.44 -75.40
N LEU A 13 68.70 -15.58 -75.96
CA LEU A 13 68.58 -14.12 -75.85
C LEU A 13 68.07 -13.56 -77.18
N ARG A 14 66.96 -12.82 -77.17
CA ARG A 14 66.42 -12.16 -78.37
C ARG A 14 66.48 -10.64 -78.18
N VAL A 15 67.18 -9.95 -79.07
CA VAL A 15 67.38 -8.49 -79.01
C VAL A 15 66.57 -7.85 -80.13
N HIS A 16 65.62 -6.98 -79.77
CA HIS A 16 64.88 -6.16 -80.73
C HIS A 16 65.37 -4.71 -80.64
N PHE A 17 65.82 -4.19 -81.77
CA PHE A 17 66.19 -2.78 -81.90
C PHE A 17 64.94 -2.01 -82.32
N VAL A 18 64.51 -1.06 -81.50
CA VAL A 18 63.41 -0.14 -81.85
C VAL A 18 64.03 1.24 -82.07
N THR A 19 63.80 1.81 -83.24
CA THR A 19 64.16 3.20 -83.53
C THR A 19 63.07 4.10 -82.95
N SER A 20 63.44 5.01 -82.04
CA SER A 20 62.56 6.14 -81.71
C SER A 20 62.70 7.19 -82.80
N GLU A 21 62.06 6.93 -83.94
CA GLU A 21 61.83 7.97 -84.94
C GLU A 21 60.55 8.69 -84.52
N SER A 22 60.73 9.91 -84.00
CA SER A 22 59.66 10.89 -83.85
C SER A 22 59.21 11.29 -85.24
N ASP A 23 58.27 10.53 -85.79
CA ASP A 23 57.62 10.85 -87.06
C ASP A 23 56.57 11.94 -86.80
N SER A 24 56.94 13.17 -87.14
CA SER A 24 56.04 14.31 -87.26
C SER A 24 55.26 14.21 -88.57
N GLY A 25 54.51 13.13 -88.72
CA GLY A 25 53.56 12.90 -89.81
C GLY A 25 52.15 13.27 -89.36
N GLU A 26 51.43 13.99 -90.21
CA GLU A 26 50.00 14.28 -90.06
C GLU A 26 49.25 12.94 -89.98
N HIS A 27 48.98 12.46 -88.77
CA HIS A 27 48.21 11.24 -88.57
C HIS A 27 46.74 11.54 -88.87
N GLU A 28 46.30 11.12 -90.06
CA GLU A 28 44.90 10.88 -90.38
C GLU A 28 44.36 9.89 -89.33
N MET A 29 43.73 10.44 -88.27
CA MET A 29 43.21 9.66 -87.17
C MET A 29 41.92 8.97 -87.64
N ASN A 30 41.88 7.64 -87.57
CA ASN A 30 40.73 6.87 -88.05
C ASN A 30 39.59 7.02 -87.02
N PRO A 31 38.32 7.21 -87.43
CA PRO A 31 37.19 7.23 -86.49
C PRO A 31 37.11 5.96 -85.60
N ALA A 32 37.74 4.86 -86.00
CA ALA A 32 37.89 3.65 -85.19
C ALA A 32 38.83 3.79 -83.97
N ASP A 33 39.65 4.85 -83.91
CA ASP A 33 40.57 5.13 -82.80
C ASP A 33 39.90 5.91 -81.65
N CYS A 34 38.67 6.43 -81.85
CA CYS A 34 37.89 7.03 -80.79
C CYS A 34 37.29 5.96 -79.85
N ALA A 35 37.38 6.17 -78.54
CA ALA A 35 36.74 5.30 -77.54
C ALA A 35 35.19 5.34 -77.57
N PHE A 36 34.63 6.42 -78.13
CA PHE A 36 33.18 6.64 -78.30
C PHE A 36 32.94 7.24 -79.69
N GLU A 37 31.89 6.80 -80.37
CA GLU A 37 31.55 7.29 -81.72
C GLU A 37 31.25 8.80 -81.72
N PRO A 38 31.71 9.55 -82.73
CA PRO A 38 31.44 10.98 -82.85
C PRO A 38 29.96 11.22 -83.20
N GLU A 39 29.29 12.16 -82.51
CA GLU A 39 27.90 12.54 -82.83
C GLU A 39 27.79 13.26 -84.19
N THR A 40 28.89 13.82 -84.69
CA THR A 40 28.95 14.55 -85.98
C THR A 40 30.25 14.23 -86.72
N TYR A 41 30.17 13.99 -88.03
CA TYR A 41 31.32 13.72 -88.90
C TYR A 41 31.77 15.02 -89.60
N PRO A 42 33.09 15.28 -89.76
CA PRO A 42 33.55 16.46 -90.49
C PRO A 42 33.13 16.42 -91.96
N PRO A 43 32.91 17.58 -92.61
CA PRO A 43 32.64 17.66 -94.03
C PRO A 43 33.82 17.15 -94.87
N GLU A 44 33.55 16.63 -96.07
CA GLU A 44 34.56 16.03 -96.94
C GLU A 44 35.71 16.99 -97.23
N GLY A 45 36.94 16.63 -96.80
CA GLY A 45 38.17 17.39 -97.06
C GLY A 45 38.85 18.01 -95.84
N GLU A 46 38.29 17.89 -94.63
CA GLU A 46 38.94 18.30 -93.39
C GLU A 46 39.49 17.10 -92.59
N ALA A 47 40.65 17.27 -91.95
CA ALA A 47 41.30 16.23 -91.15
C ALA A 47 40.55 15.99 -89.82
N PHE A 48 40.28 14.73 -89.50
CA PHE A 48 39.64 14.31 -88.25
C PHE A 48 40.57 14.58 -87.06
N SER A 49 40.16 15.46 -86.13
CA SER A 49 40.95 15.85 -84.96
C SER A 49 40.35 15.26 -83.66
N VAL A 50 41.16 15.21 -82.60
CA VAL A 50 40.78 14.66 -81.27
C VAL A 50 39.54 15.36 -80.67
N GLU A 51 39.25 16.58 -81.11
CA GLU A 51 38.09 17.37 -80.68
C GLU A 51 36.75 16.79 -81.17
N PHE A 52 36.77 15.93 -82.20
CA PHE A 52 35.58 15.27 -82.74
C PHE A 52 35.19 13.96 -82.03
N CYS A 53 36.05 13.36 -81.21
CA CYS A 53 35.63 12.20 -80.41
C CYS A 53 34.56 12.65 -79.39
N GLY A 54 33.40 12.01 -79.39
CA GLY A 54 32.29 12.37 -78.50
C GLY A 54 32.72 12.32 -77.03
N THR A 55 32.34 13.34 -76.25
CA THR A 55 32.51 13.30 -74.79
C THR A 55 31.63 12.18 -74.24
N GLY A 56 32.21 11.02 -73.96
CA GLY A 56 31.50 9.86 -73.42
C GLY A 56 30.70 10.21 -72.15
N PRO A 57 29.69 9.39 -71.79
CA PRO A 57 28.80 9.69 -70.68
C PRO A 57 29.59 10.01 -69.40
N SER A 58 29.19 11.08 -68.71
CA SER A 58 29.87 11.55 -67.50
C SER A 58 29.94 10.41 -66.47
N PRO A 59 31.14 9.97 -66.02
CA PRO A 59 31.28 8.79 -65.15
C PRO A 59 30.65 8.92 -63.75
N ILE A 60 30.26 10.15 -63.37
CA ILE A 60 29.77 10.50 -62.03
C ILE A 60 28.32 11.00 -62.07
N ILE A 61 27.86 11.54 -63.20
CA ILE A 61 26.52 12.12 -63.32
C ILE A 61 25.66 11.11 -64.08
N PRO A 62 24.71 10.44 -63.40
CA PRO A 62 23.83 9.50 -64.05
C PRO A 62 22.97 10.21 -65.08
N GLU A 63 22.57 9.51 -66.12
CA GLU A 63 21.65 10.09 -67.09
C GLU A 63 20.32 10.47 -66.44
N MET A 64 19.72 11.58 -66.89
CA MET A 64 18.51 12.14 -66.30
C MET A 64 17.34 11.14 -66.25
N LYS A 65 17.30 10.20 -67.19
CA LYS A 65 16.31 9.10 -67.23
C LYS A 65 16.47 8.13 -66.04
N GLU A 66 17.71 7.81 -65.67
CA GLU A 66 18.02 6.91 -64.54
C GLU A 66 17.74 7.61 -63.21
N LEU A 67 18.10 8.89 -63.13
CA LEU A 67 17.77 9.72 -61.98
C LEU A 67 16.25 9.83 -61.79
N ALA A 68 15.49 10.06 -62.85
CA ALA A 68 14.03 10.14 -62.78
C ALA A 68 13.41 8.80 -62.33
N TRP A 69 13.92 7.67 -62.80
CA TRP A 69 13.41 6.34 -62.43
C TRP A 69 13.80 5.92 -61.01
N GLY A 70 15.03 6.21 -60.60
CA GLY A 70 15.49 6.01 -59.22
C GLY A 70 14.78 6.93 -58.23
N ALA A 71 14.70 8.23 -58.52
CA ALA A 71 13.99 9.20 -57.69
C ALA A 71 12.49 8.92 -57.64
N GLY A 72 11.87 8.53 -58.77
CA GLY A 72 10.46 8.14 -58.81
C GLY A 72 10.17 6.93 -57.92
N SER A 73 10.98 5.88 -58.04
CA SER A 73 10.86 4.68 -57.19
C SER A 73 11.08 4.99 -55.71
N PHE A 74 12.07 5.84 -55.40
CA PHE A 74 12.34 6.31 -54.04
C PHE A 74 11.17 7.13 -53.47
N ILE A 75 10.59 8.05 -54.25
CA ILE A 75 9.45 8.86 -53.82
C ILE A 75 8.24 7.96 -53.55
N VAL A 76 7.91 7.02 -54.45
CA VAL A 76 6.80 6.09 -54.24
C VAL A 76 7.01 5.27 -52.96
N PHE A 77 8.22 4.75 -52.74
CA PHE A 77 8.57 4.06 -51.51
C PHE A 77 8.47 4.95 -50.27
N ALA A 78 8.95 6.19 -50.35
CA ALA A 78 8.90 7.16 -49.25
C ALA A 78 7.44 7.53 -48.90
N LEU A 79 6.56 7.68 -49.89
CA LEU A 79 5.14 7.90 -49.66
C LEU A 79 4.48 6.68 -49.01
N LEU A 80 4.78 5.47 -49.47
CA LEU A 80 4.32 4.23 -48.82
C LEU A 80 4.77 4.16 -47.36
N MET A 81 6.04 4.45 -47.07
CA MET A 81 6.55 4.52 -45.70
C MET A 81 5.82 5.58 -44.87
N ARG A 82 5.60 6.77 -45.43
CA ARG A 82 4.97 7.91 -44.75
C ARG A 82 3.50 7.66 -44.43
N PHE A 83 2.75 7.03 -45.33
CA PHE A 83 1.31 6.79 -45.19
C PHE A 83 0.96 5.44 -44.56
N PHE A 84 1.84 4.43 -44.63
CA PHE A 84 1.53 3.09 -44.12
C PHE A 84 2.37 2.70 -42.91
N LEU A 85 3.70 2.83 -42.97
CA LEU A 85 4.57 2.34 -41.90
C LEU A 85 4.61 3.30 -40.71
N PHE A 86 4.83 4.59 -40.97
CA PHE A 86 4.91 5.61 -39.92
C PHE A 86 3.66 5.68 -39.01
N PRO A 87 2.42 5.70 -39.53
CA PRO A 87 1.24 5.73 -38.66
C PRO A 87 1.10 4.46 -37.83
N ARG A 88 1.51 3.28 -38.34
CA ARG A 88 1.50 2.03 -37.55
C ARG A 88 2.51 2.08 -36.41
N LEU A 89 3.72 2.54 -36.67
CA LEU A 89 4.76 2.71 -35.63
C LEU A 89 4.32 3.73 -34.57
N LYS A 90 3.81 4.89 -35.00
CA LYS A 90 3.30 5.92 -34.09
C LYS A 90 2.17 5.38 -33.22
N LYS A 91 1.21 4.65 -33.80
CA LYS A 91 0.11 4.03 -33.02
C LYS A 91 0.63 3.04 -31.97
N GLY A 92 1.66 2.25 -32.29
CA GLY A 92 2.29 1.35 -31.33
C GLY A 92 2.96 2.09 -30.17
N MET A 93 3.71 3.15 -30.46
CA MET A 93 4.34 4.00 -29.44
C MET A 93 3.29 4.70 -28.57
N ASP A 94 2.31 5.36 -29.18
CA ASP A 94 1.24 6.08 -28.47
C ASP A 94 0.44 5.12 -27.56
N SER A 95 0.15 3.91 -28.03
CA SER A 95 -0.51 2.86 -27.22
C SER A 95 0.32 2.48 -26.00
N ARG A 96 1.64 2.27 -26.16
CA ARG A 96 2.53 1.97 -25.02
C ARG A 96 2.63 3.13 -24.04
N TYR A 97 2.71 4.36 -24.52
CA TYR A 97 2.73 5.54 -23.63
C TYR A 97 1.42 5.68 -22.87
N THR A 98 0.29 5.43 -23.53
CA THR A 98 -1.04 5.50 -22.92
C THR A 98 -1.19 4.42 -21.85
N SER A 99 -0.84 3.17 -22.16
CA SER A 99 -0.96 2.07 -21.18
C SER A 99 -0.03 2.24 -19.98
N ILE A 100 1.17 2.81 -20.17
CA ILE A 100 2.06 3.15 -19.06
C ILE A 100 1.44 4.25 -18.19
N ARG A 101 0.92 5.31 -18.81
CA ARG A 101 0.29 6.41 -18.06
C ARG A 101 -0.93 5.92 -17.27
N GLU A 102 -1.83 5.20 -17.93
CA GLU A 102 -3.00 4.59 -17.30
C GLU A 102 -2.59 3.62 -16.18
N GLY A 103 -1.52 2.83 -16.39
CA GLY A 103 -0.97 1.93 -15.38
C GLY A 103 -0.46 2.68 -14.14
N HIS A 104 0.22 3.81 -14.32
CA HIS A 104 0.66 4.67 -13.22
C HIS A 104 -0.52 5.32 -12.49
N GLU A 105 -1.46 5.91 -13.22
CA GLU A 105 -2.65 6.54 -12.65
C GLU A 105 -3.49 5.53 -11.84
N ASN A 106 -3.69 4.33 -12.38
CA ASN A 106 -4.42 3.27 -11.69
C ASN A 106 -3.68 2.76 -10.44
N ALA A 107 -2.35 2.60 -10.53
CA ALA A 107 -1.55 2.21 -9.38
C ALA A 107 -1.59 3.27 -8.27
N ASP A 108 -1.52 4.55 -8.62
CA ASP A 108 -1.58 5.64 -7.65
C ASP A 108 -2.98 5.80 -7.06
N ALA A 109 -4.04 5.65 -7.86
CA ALA A 109 -5.42 5.62 -7.39
C ALA A 109 -5.63 4.47 -6.40
N THR A 110 -5.14 3.26 -6.73
CA THR A 110 -5.23 2.07 -5.87
C THR A 110 -4.43 2.23 -4.57
N ARG A 111 -3.22 2.81 -4.64
CA ARG A 111 -2.42 3.12 -3.44
C ARG A 111 -3.13 4.15 -2.56
N SER A 112 -3.74 5.17 -3.17
CA SER A 112 -4.48 6.20 -2.45
C SER A 112 -5.73 5.62 -1.78
N SER A 113 -6.49 4.78 -2.48
CA SER A 113 -7.67 4.12 -1.90
C SER A 113 -7.27 3.18 -0.76
N ALA A 114 -6.23 2.37 -0.94
CA ALA A 114 -5.73 1.48 0.12
C ALA A 114 -5.26 2.27 1.35
N ARG A 115 -4.53 3.38 1.18
CA ARG A 115 -4.13 4.26 2.30
C ARG A 115 -5.34 4.86 3.01
N SER A 116 -6.36 5.27 2.25
CA SER A 116 -7.62 5.78 2.81
C SER A 116 -8.35 4.69 3.61
N GLU A 117 -8.44 3.47 3.09
CA GLU A 117 -9.06 2.34 3.79
C GLU A 117 -8.32 2.00 5.10
N VAL A 118 -6.99 1.98 5.08
CA VAL A 118 -6.17 1.79 6.29
C VAL A 118 -6.45 2.89 7.31
N ALA A 119 -6.46 4.16 6.88
CA ALA A 119 -6.75 5.28 7.77
C ALA A 119 -8.17 5.20 8.37
N GLN A 120 -9.18 4.80 7.58
CA GLN A 120 -10.54 4.59 8.06
C GLN A 120 -10.62 3.42 9.05
N TYR A 121 -9.91 2.31 8.78
CA TYR A 121 -9.84 1.17 9.67
C TYR A 121 -9.15 1.52 11.00
N GLU A 122 -8.04 2.23 10.97
CA GLU A 122 -7.34 2.72 12.16
C GLU A 122 -8.23 3.67 12.98
N ALA A 123 -8.94 4.60 12.31
CA ALA A 123 -9.91 5.47 12.96
C ALA A 123 -11.05 4.68 13.62
N ALA A 124 -11.58 3.66 12.94
CA ALA A 124 -12.60 2.77 13.48
C ALA A 124 -12.08 1.98 14.69
N LEU A 125 -10.83 1.50 14.67
CA LEU A 125 -10.20 0.83 15.81
C LEU A 125 -10.05 1.76 17.02
N VAL A 126 -9.62 3.00 16.81
CA VAL A 126 -9.51 4.00 17.88
C VAL A 126 -10.89 4.31 18.47
N ALA A 127 -11.89 4.53 17.61
CA ALA A 127 -13.27 4.77 18.04
C ALA A 127 -13.84 3.58 18.84
N ALA A 128 -13.63 2.35 18.36
CA ALA A 128 -14.08 1.14 19.04
C ALA A 128 -13.40 0.97 20.42
N LYS A 129 -12.09 1.24 20.52
CA LYS A 129 -11.36 1.22 21.80
C LYS A 129 -11.90 2.29 22.77
N ALA A 130 -12.14 3.50 22.28
CA ALA A 130 -12.70 4.57 23.09
C ALA A 130 -14.10 4.22 23.61
N GLU A 131 -14.95 3.62 22.77
CA GLU A 131 -16.28 3.18 23.17
C GLU A 131 -16.23 2.02 24.17
N ALA A 132 -15.35 1.05 23.97
CA ALA A 132 -15.13 -0.03 24.93
C ALA A 132 -14.69 0.51 26.31
N SER A 133 -13.77 1.48 26.34
CA SER A 133 -13.37 2.16 27.59
C SER A 133 -14.55 2.85 28.27
N LYS A 134 -15.38 3.58 27.50
CA LYS A 134 -16.59 4.22 28.05
C LYS A 134 -17.57 3.21 28.64
N VAL A 135 -17.80 2.09 27.96
CA VAL A 135 -18.70 1.03 28.45
C VAL A 135 -18.15 0.43 29.75
N ILE A 136 -16.83 0.17 29.82
CA ILE A 136 -16.18 -0.33 31.04
C ILE A 136 -16.33 0.67 32.20
N ASP A 137 -16.10 1.96 31.93
CA ASP A 137 -16.21 2.99 32.96
C ASP A 137 -17.66 3.19 33.43
N ALA A 138 -18.63 3.16 32.52
CA ALA A 138 -20.05 3.20 32.86
C ALA A 138 -20.49 1.97 33.68
N ALA A 139 -20.01 0.78 33.32
CA ALA A 139 -20.28 -0.45 34.08
C ALA A 139 -19.67 -0.39 35.49
N ARG A 140 -18.44 0.12 35.63
CA ARG A 140 -17.79 0.34 36.93
C ARG A 140 -18.56 1.33 37.79
N ALA A 141 -19.00 2.45 37.23
CA ALA A 141 -19.77 3.45 37.94
C ALA A 141 -21.12 2.88 38.43
N THR A 142 -21.80 2.11 37.58
CA THR A 142 -23.06 1.44 37.94
C THR A 142 -22.85 0.43 39.05
N LEU A 143 -21.83 -0.42 38.94
CA LEU A 143 -21.50 -1.43 39.93
C LEU A 143 -21.15 -0.82 41.30
N GLU A 144 -20.39 0.28 41.33
CA GLU A 144 -20.07 0.96 42.59
C GLU A 144 -21.33 1.60 43.21
N GLY A 145 -22.23 2.15 42.40
CA GLY A 145 -23.53 2.65 42.87
C GLY A 145 -24.42 1.56 43.47
N GLU A 146 -24.50 0.41 42.82
CA GLU A 146 -25.23 -0.77 43.33
C GLU A 146 -24.60 -1.30 44.62
N ARG A 147 -23.26 -1.40 44.65
CA ARG A 147 -22.51 -1.83 45.83
C ARG A 147 -22.76 -0.91 47.02
N GLN A 148 -22.70 0.41 46.81
CA GLN A 148 -22.96 1.39 47.87
C GLN A 148 -24.40 1.30 48.38
N THR A 149 -25.37 1.10 47.47
CA THR A 149 -26.77 0.90 47.82
C THR A 149 -26.96 -0.39 48.62
N ALA A 150 -26.34 -1.49 48.21
CA ALA A 150 -26.40 -2.77 48.90
C ALA A 150 -25.78 -2.71 50.31
N ILE A 151 -24.62 -2.04 50.46
CA ILE A 151 -23.98 -1.81 51.76
C ILE A 151 -24.88 -0.98 52.66
N THR A 152 -25.46 0.10 52.13
CA THR A 152 -26.37 0.98 52.91
C THR A 152 -27.62 0.22 53.35
N ALA A 153 -28.22 -0.57 52.46
CA ALA A 153 -29.37 -1.41 52.77
C ALA A 153 -29.04 -2.49 53.81
N ALA A 154 -27.87 -3.13 53.69
CA ALA A 154 -27.40 -4.12 54.66
C ALA A 154 -27.19 -3.49 56.05
N ASN A 155 -26.53 -2.33 56.12
CA ASN A 155 -26.34 -1.60 57.37
C ASN A 155 -27.67 -1.18 58.02
N ALA A 156 -28.64 -0.72 57.22
CA ALA A 156 -29.97 -0.38 57.71
C ALA A 156 -30.70 -1.61 58.28
N ARG A 157 -30.63 -2.77 57.60
CA ARG A 157 -31.19 -4.03 58.11
C ARG A 157 -30.54 -4.45 59.43
N ILE A 158 -29.21 -4.42 59.50
CA ILE A 158 -28.46 -4.74 60.72
C ILE A 158 -28.86 -3.81 61.87
N ALA A 159 -29.03 -2.51 61.62
CA ALA A 159 -29.45 -1.56 62.64
C ALA A 159 -30.85 -1.88 63.18
N THR A 160 -31.82 -2.14 62.29
CA THR A 160 -33.19 -2.53 62.66
C THR A 160 -33.22 -3.84 63.45
N GLU A 161 -32.46 -4.85 63.01
CA GLU A 161 -32.35 -6.14 63.70
C GLU A 161 -31.71 -5.99 65.09
N ARG A 162 -30.69 -5.13 65.22
CA ARG A 162 -30.07 -4.82 66.52
C ARG A 162 -31.04 -4.13 67.46
N GLU A 163 -31.81 -3.16 66.98
CA GLU A 163 -32.82 -2.47 67.79
C GLU A 163 -33.92 -3.43 68.26
N ALA A 164 -34.41 -4.29 67.36
CA ALA A 164 -35.38 -5.33 67.70
C ALA A 164 -34.81 -6.34 68.72
N ALA A 165 -33.55 -6.77 68.54
CA ALA A 165 -32.87 -7.68 69.46
C ALA A 165 -32.65 -7.03 70.84
N MET A 166 -32.31 -5.75 70.90
CA MET A 166 -32.18 -4.99 72.16
C MET A 166 -33.52 -4.89 72.88
N SER A 167 -34.60 -4.52 72.18
CA SER A 167 -35.95 -4.47 72.75
C SER A 167 -36.41 -5.84 73.26
N ALA A 168 -36.18 -6.91 72.49
CA ALA A 168 -36.49 -8.27 72.91
C ALA A 168 -35.66 -8.71 74.13
N ALA A 169 -34.39 -8.33 74.20
CA ALA A 169 -33.53 -8.61 75.36
C ALA A 169 -34.02 -7.88 76.62
N ASP A 170 -34.47 -6.63 76.50
CA ASP A 170 -35.00 -5.86 77.63
C ASP A 170 -36.37 -6.38 78.10
N ALA A 171 -37.23 -6.79 77.16
CA ALA A 171 -38.48 -7.48 77.48
C ALA A 171 -38.22 -8.82 78.19
N ALA A 172 -37.27 -9.63 77.68
CA ALA A 172 -36.89 -10.90 78.29
C ALA A 172 -36.30 -10.72 79.69
N ARG A 173 -35.47 -9.68 79.90
CA ARG A 173 -34.95 -9.33 81.25
C ARG A 173 -36.07 -8.96 82.21
N THR A 174 -37.04 -8.18 81.76
CA THR A 174 -38.19 -7.76 82.58
C THR A 174 -39.07 -8.95 82.95
N ALA A 175 -39.40 -9.81 81.97
CA ALA A 175 -40.17 -11.03 82.21
C ALA A 175 -39.41 -12.04 83.10
N GLY A 176 -38.10 -12.16 82.91
CA GLY A 176 -37.24 -12.98 83.77
C GLY A 176 -37.25 -12.50 85.21
N ARG A 177 -37.15 -11.18 85.44
CA ARG A 177 -37.25 -10.59 86.78
C ARG A 177 -38.60 -10.89 87.45
N SER A 178 -39.72 -10.74 86.75
CA SER A 178 -41.04 -11.04 87.31
C SER A 178 -41.22 -12.53 87.63
N GLN A 179 -40.66 -13.43 86.80
CA GLN A 179 -40.70 -14.87 87.07
C GLN A 179 -39.86 -15.24 88.30
N VAL A 180 -38.67 -14.63 88.45
CA VAL A 180 -37.82 -14.81 89.65
C VAL A 180 -38.56 -14.29 90.89
N GLU A 181 -39.20 -13.13 90.83
CA GLU A 181 -39.98 -12.60 91.94
C GLU A 181 -41.11 -13.54 92.36
N SER A 182 -41.90 -14.06 91.41
CA SER A 182 -42.95 -15.04 91.69
C SER A 182 -42.40 -16.31 92.33
N ALA A 183 -41.32 -16.87 91.79
CA ALA A 183 -40.69 -18.07 92.32
C ALA A 183 -40.14 -17.86 93.74
N VAL A 184 -39.55 -16.69 94.03
CA VAL A 184 -39.08 -16.34 95.38
C VAL A 184 -40.26 -16.19 96.34
N VAL A 185 -41.36 -15.56 95.94
CA VAL A 185 -42.59 -15.48 96.76
C VAL A 185 -43.12 -16.87 97.09
N ASP A 186 -43.19 -17.78 96.12
CA ASP A 186 -43.64 -19.16 96.33
C ASP A 186 -42.74 -19.93 97.31
N VAL A 187 -41.42 -19.79 97.17
CA VAL A 187 -40.44 -20.43 98.07
C VAL A 187 -40.53 -19.86 99.49
N VAL A 188 -40.65 -18.53 99.64
CA VAL A 188 -40.78 -17.88 100.96
C VAL A 188 -42.09 -18.26 101.63
N ASN A 189 -43.21 -18.28 100.90
CA ASN A 189 -44.50 -18.73 101.43
C ASN A 189 -44.43 -20.16 101.96
N SER A 190 -43.84 -21.07 101.18
CA SER A 190 -43.64 -22.47 101.58
C SER A 190 -42.75 -22.58 102.82
N ALA A 191 -41.62 -21.86 102.86
CA ALA A 191 -40.70 -21.86 104.00
C ALA A 191 -41.35 -21.33 105.29
N VAL A 192 -42.14 -20.26 105.20
CA VAL A 192 -42.84 -19.67 106.35
C VAL A 192 -43.98 -20.58 106.84
N GLU A 193 -44.71 -21.22 105.92
CA GLU A 193 -45.76 -22.20 106.26
C GLU A 193 -45.16 -23.42 107.01
N VAL A 194 -44.01 -23.93 106.56
CA VAL A 194 -43.27 -25.01 107.24
C VAL A 194 -42.75 -24.57 108.61
N ALA A 195 -42.23 -23.35 108.76
CA ALA A 195 -41.63 -22.88 110.01
C ALA A 195 -42.67 -22.50 111.09
N THR A 196 -43.81 -21.96 110.69
CA THR A 196 -44.82 -21.40 111.63
C THR A 196 -46.08 -22.27 111.75
N GLY A 197 -46.26 -23.24 110.85
CA GLY A 197 -47.46 -24.10 110.78
C GLY A 197 -48.73 -23.36 110.35
N LYS A 198 -48.63 -22.10 109.91
CA LYS A 198 -49.75 -21.28 109.41
C LYS A 198 -49.40 -20.66 108.06
N ARG A 199 -50.40 -20.53 107.19
CA ARG A 199 -50.23 -19.81 105.93
C ARG A 199 -50.04 -18.31 106.17
N PRO A 200 -48.94 -17.70 105.68
CA PRO A 200 -48.74 -16.25 105.76
C PRO A 200 -49.68 -15.49 104.81
N ASP A 201 -49.89 -14.20 105.06
CA ASP A 201 -50.60 -13.32 104.13
C ASP A 201 -49.75 -13.08 102.88
N GLY A 202 -50.22 -13.59 101.73
CA GLY A 202 -49.51 -13.48 100.46
C GLY A 202 -49.28 -12.03 100.01
N SER A 203 -50.12 -11.07 100.44
CA SER A 203 -49.95 -9.65 100.10
C SER A 203 -48.83 -8.96 100.88
N ALA A 204 -48.54 -9.45 102.08
CA ALA A 204 -47.45 -8.97 102.93
C ALA A 204 -46.11 -9.56 102.47
N VAL A 205 -46.09 -10.85 102.14
CA VAL A 205 -44.90 -11.55 101.61
C VAL A 205 -44.48 -10.96 100.26
N SER A 206 -45.42 -10.74 99.33
CA SER A 206 -45.10 -10.14 98.03
C SER A 206 -44.50 -8.74 98.16
N ARG A 207 -45.05 -7.88 99.03
CA ARG A 207 -44.48 -6.56 99.32
C ARG A 207 -43.07 -6.64 99.92
N ALA A 208 -42.85 -7.53 100.89
CA ALA A 208 -41.54 -7.69 101.53
C ALA A 208 -40.48 -8.22 100.56
N VAL A 209 -40.84 -9.17 99.69
CA VAL A 209 -39.95 -9.69 98.64
C VAL A 209 -39.64 -8.61 97.60
N ALA A 210 -40.65 -7.87 97.14
CA ALA A 210 -40.45 -6.76 96.20
C ALA A 210 -39.52 -5.68 96.78
N GLU A 211 -39.72 -5.32 98.05
CA GLU A 211 -38.87 -4.35 98.76
C GLU A 211 -37.43 -4.86 98.88
N ALA A 212 -37.23 -6.11 99.30
CA ALA A 212 -35.90 -6.72 99.41
C ALA A 212 -35.17 -6.84 98.06
N MET A 213 -35.88 -7.25 97.00
CA MET A 213 -35.35 -7.33 95.65
C MET A 213 -34.99 -5.95 95.08
N SER A 214 -35.76 -4.91 95.40
CA SER A 214 -35.47 -3.54 95.00
C SER A 214 -34.29 -2.92 95.76
N ALA A 215 -34.09 -3.29 97.03
CA ALA A 215 -33.01 -2.79 97.87
C ALA A 215 -31.63 -3.30 97.44
N GLY A 216 -31.55 -4.49 96.83
CA GLY A 216 -30.31 -5.10 96.35
C GLY A 216 -29.82 -4.66 94.97
N VAL A 217 -30.59 -3.84 94.23
CA VAL A 217 -30.29 -3.42 92.85
C VAL A 217 -29.63 -2.02 92.77
N ARG A 218 -29.28 -1.39 93.90
CA ARG A 218 -28.50 -0.14 93.93
C ARG A 218 -27.00 -0.36 93.75
#